data_AF-A0A2N0VMF4-F1
#
_entry.id   AF-A0A2N0VMF4-F1
#
_cell.length_a   1.000
_cell.length_b   1.000
_cell.length_c   1.000
_cell.angle_alpha   90.00
_cell.angle_beta   90.00
_cell.angle_gamma   90.00
#
_symmetry.space_group_name_H-M   'P 1'
#
loop_
_entity.id
_entity.type
_entity.pdbx_description
1 polymer ?
#
loop_
_entity_poly.entity_id
_entity_poly.type
_entity_poly.pdbx_seq_one_letter_code
_entity_poly.pdbx_strand_id
1 'polypeptide(L)'
;MPSGVQSISLMGDTLYTPEVSPELFDDQNEKFLEALADYRVDPEDAENIIWLGRRAAYLGEYREAIQIFTEGTYKVPEDPRMFRHRGHRYITLRYFDRAVRDFERAEELMRNMPDVIEPDGLPNELNQPVSTLKSNVWYHKGLAHYLNGDYQQAINTYEKSLNELDLTDDMQVATLYWYYSALKRGGQDEQAGHAIENVTADMDLIENDVYLNLIMVFKGLFDPERMMEVSDDSLQNATLWYGIGNWHYMNGREERAIDIWNQILSTDEWAAFGYIAAEAEMARDSSTSSE
;
A
#
# COMPACT_ATOMS: atom_id res chain seq x y z
N MET A 1 -21.56 -9.48 7.44
CA MET A 1 -20.51 -9.26 8.44
C MET A 1 -21.14 -8.75 9.72
N PRO A 2 -20.72 -9.22 10.90
CA PRO A 2 -21.09 -8.63 12.18
C PRO A 2 -20.72 -7.14 12.25
N SER A 3 -21.27 -6.41 13.23
CA SER A 3 -20.90 -5.01 13.51
C SER A 3 -19.41 -4.91 13.85
N GLY A 4 -18.74 -3.86 13.37
CA GLY A 4 -17.30 -3.62 13.60
C GLY A 4 -16.33 -4.49 12.77
N VAL A 5 -16.80 -5.56 12.14
CA VAL A 5 -15.98 -6.39 11.24
C VAL A 5 -15.85 -5.72 9.87
N GLN A 6 -14.62 -5.43 9.48
CA GLN A 6 -14.24 -4.81 8.21
C GLN A 6 -13.98 -5.85 7.11
N SER A 7 -13.24 -6.93 7.38
CA SER A 7 -13.04 -8.05 6.44
C SER A 7 -12.71 -9.37 7.14
N ILE A 8 -12.50 -10.42 6.35
CA ILE A 8 -11.87 -11.68 6.78
C ILE A 8 -10.44 -11.67 6.21
N SER A 9 -9.45 -12.04 7.02
CA SER A 9 -8.07 -12.22 6.59
C SER A 9 -7.95 -13.39 5.62
N LEU A 10 -6.86 -13.48 4.87
CA LEU A 10 -6.51 -14.61 4.02
C LEU A 10 -6.35 -15.91 4.82
N MET A 11 -6.07 -15.79 6.13
CA MET A 11 -5.97 -16.91 7.07
C MET A 11 -7.32 -17.31 7.70
N GLY A 12 -8.39 -16.55 7.45
CA GLY A 12 -9.75 -16.85 7.91
C GLY A 12 -10.22 -16.11 9.16
N ASP A 13 -9.39 -15.23 9.73
CA ASP A 13 -9.71 -14.46 10.94
C ASP A 13 -10.51 -13.18 10.62
N THR A 14 -11.30 -12.71 11.58
CA THR A 14 -12.04 -11.45 11.43
C THR A 14 -11.16 -10.25 11.70
N LEU A 15 -11.16 -9.27 10.79
CA LEU A 15 -10.47 -7.99 10.90
C LEU A 15 -11.46 -6.92 11.34
N TYR A 16 -11.21 -6.26 12.48
CA TYR A 16 -12.07 -5.22 13.07
C TYR A 16 -11.50 -3.83 12.82
N THR A 17 -12.34 -2.79 12.88
CA THR A 17 -11.87 -1.39 12.89
C THR A 17 -10.72 -1.23 13.90
N PRO A 18 -9.51 -0.75 13.48
CA PRO A 18 -8.39 -0.57 14.38
C PRO A 18 -8.71 0.36 15.55
N GLU A 19 -8.26 0.01 16.75
CA GLU A 19 -8.37 0.88 17.91
C GLU A 19 -7.26 1.94 17.87
N VAL A 20 -7.63 3.19 18.04
CA VAL A 20 -6.70 4.33 18.11
C VAL A 20 -6.89 5.08 19.42
N SER A 21 -5.93 5.93 19.79
CA SER A 21 -6.07 6.76 20.99
C SER A 21 -7.32 7.65 20.90
N PRO A 22 -7.99 7.96 22.02
CA PRO A 22 -9.16 8.85 21.99
C PRO A 22 -8.87 10.21 21.34
N GLU A 23 -7.67 10.76 21.57
CA GLU A 23 -7.25 12.02 20.95
C GLU A 23 -7.14 11.92 19.42
N LEU A 24 -6.52 10.85 18.91
CA LEU A 24 -6.45 10.62 17.48
C LEU A 24 -7.83 10.34 16.87
N PHE A 25 -8.68 9.59 17.57
CA PHE A 25 -10.05 9.36 17.16
C PHE A 25 -10.83 10.67 17.04
N ASP A 26 -10.78 11.53 18.07
CA ASP A 26 -11.50 12.80 18.10
C ASP A 26 -11.05 13.73 16.96
N ASP A 27 -9.74 13.85 16.72
CA ASP A 27 -9.17 14.64 15.60
C ASP A 27 -9.62 14.11 14.23
N GLN A 28 -9.56 12.80 14.00
CA GLN A 28 -10.00 12.23 12.72
C GLN A 28 -11.52 12.30 12.54
N ASN A 29 -12.28 12.16 13.63
CA ASN A 29 -13.73 12.24 13.62
C ASN A 29 -14.22 13.66 13.36
N GLU A 30 -13.57 14.70 13.89
CA GLU A 30 -13.84 16.10 13.55
C GLU A 30 -13.67 16.33 12.04
N LYS A 31 -12.54 15.91 11.47
CA LYS A 31 -12.27 16.02 10.02
C LYS A 31 -13.25 15.22 9.17
N PHE A 32 -13.71 14.08 9.65
CA PHE A 32 -14.77 13.31 8.99
C PHE A 32 -16.11 14.06 8.99
N LEU A 33 -16.50 14.65 10.11
CA LEU A 33 -17.74 15.41 10.22
C LEU A 33 -17.73 16.67 9.34
N GLU A 34 -16.57 17.33 9.21
CA GLU A 34 -16.37 18.42 8.25
C GLU A 34 -16.55 17.94 6.81
N ALA A 35 -15.85 16.88 6.39
CA ALA A 35 -15.98 16.32 5.05
C ALA A 35 -17.42 15.84 4.74
N LEU A 36 -18.12 15.33 5.75
CA LEU A 36 -19.53 14.95 5.63
C LEU A 36 -20.44 16.17 5.46
N ALA A 37 -20.13 17.30 6.11
CA ALA A 37 -20.87 18.53 5.91
C ALA A 37 -20.67 19.07 4.49
N ASP A 38 -19.44 19.09 3.98
CA ASP A 38 -19.12 19.52 2.62
C ASP A 38 -19.80 18.64 1.57
N TYR A 39 -19.74 17.32 1.74
CA TYR A 39 -20.47 16.36 0.90
C TYR A 39 -21.98 16.59 0.90
N ARG A 40 -22.58 17.00 2.02
CA ARG A 40 -24.03 17.31 2.07
C ARG A 40 -24.38 18.60 1.32
N VAL A 41 -23.43 19.53 1.19
CA VAL A 41 -23.62 20.77 0.41
C VAL A 41 -23.60 20.46 -1.08
N ASP A 42 -22.62 19.67 -1.54
CA ASP A 42 -22.54 19.21 -2.93
C ASP A 42 -22.13 17.73 -3.01
N PRO A 43 -23.12 16.81 -3.07
CA PRO A 43 -22.86 15.37 -3.07
C PRO A 43 -22.45 14.83 -4.43
N GLU A 44 -22.45 15.65 -5.49
CA GLU A 44 -22.01 15.27 -6.84
C GLU A 44 -20.59 15.77 -7.14
N ASP A 45 -20.00 16.57 -6.26
CA ASP A 45 -18.62 17.03 -6.37
C ASP A 45 -17.63 15.90 -6.05
N ALA A 46 -16.66 15.70 -6.95
CA ALA A 46 -15.69 14.62 -6.84
C ALA A 46 -14.73 14.80 -5.66
N GLU A 47 -14.32 16.03 -5.32
CA GLU A 47 -13.44 16.28 -4.18
C GLU A 47 -14.14 15.92 -2.88
N ASN A 48 -15.39 16.35 -2.71
CA ASN A 48 -16.17 16.06 -1.52
C ASN A 48 -16.33 14.55 -1.29
N ILE A 49 -16.61 13.78 -2.37
CA ILE A 49 -16.68 12.33 -2.31
C ILE A 49 -15.32 11.72 -1.93
N ILE A 50 -14.23 12.20 -2.54
CA ILE A 50 -12.88 11.72 -2.27
C ILE A 50 -12.51 11.92 -0.80
N TRP A 51 -12.69 13.13 -0.30
CA TRP A 51 -12.31 13.47 1.07
C TRP A 51 -13.18 12.76 2.09
N LEU A 52 -14.48 12.64 1.87
CA LEU A 52 -15.34 11.86 2.76
C LEU A 52 -14.89 10.40 2.85
N GLY A 53 -14.63 9.75 1.71
CA GLY A 53 -14.17 8.36 1.69
C GLY A 53 -12.79 8.18 2.33
N ARG A 54 -11.86 9.14 2.13
CA ARG A 54 -10.54 9.12 2.79
C ARG A 54 -10.68 9.25 4.31
N ARG A 55 -11.50 10.18 4.80
CA ARG A 55 -11.72 10.41 6.24
C ARG A 55 -12.39 9.21 6.92
N ALA A 56 -13.39 8.60 6.27
CA ALA A 56 -13.95 7.33 6.75
C ALA A 56 -12.86 6.26 6.91
N ALA A 57 -11.96 6.17 5.94
CA ALA A 57 -10.88 5.19 5.99
C ALA A 57 -9.79 5.49 7.03
N TYR A 58 -9.55 6.76 7.37
CA TYR A 58 -8.65 7.13 8.48
C TYR A 58 -9.22 6.80 9.86
N LEU A 59 -10.55 6.72 9.97
CA LEU A 59 -11.23 6.17 11.14
C LEU A 59 -11.23 4.63 11.16
N GLY A 60 -10.59 3.96 10.18
CA GLY A 60 -10.60 2.51 10.06
C GLY A 60 -11.90 1.92 9.48
N GLU A 61 -12.85 2.77 9.08
CA GLU A 61 -14.13 2.37 8.49
C GLU A 61 -14.00 2.11 6.98
N TYR A 62 -13.17 1.12 6.63
CA TYR A 62 -12.82 0.82 5.24
C TYR A 62 -14.01 0.35 4.41
N ARG A 63 -14.97 -0.38 4.99
CA ARG A 63 -16.20 -0.76 4.29
C ARG A 63 -17.07 0.43 3.93
N GLU A 64 -17.16 1.40 4.84
CA GLU A 64 -17.88 2.65 4.59
C GLU A 64 -17.18 3.45 3.50
N ALA A 65 -15.85 3.56 3.55
CA ALA A 65 -15.07 4.19 2.48
C ALA A 65 -15.32 3.54 1.11
N ILE A 66 -15.34 2.20 1.02
CA ILE A 66 -15.69 1.49 -0.22
C ILE A 66 -17.11 1.83 -0.68
N GLN A 67 -18.07 1.96 0.23
CA GLN A 67 -19.44 2.33 -0.11
C GLN A 67 -19.51 3.76 -0.66
N ILE A 68 -18.84 4.72 -0.02
CA ILE A 68 -18.74 6.11 -0.48
C ILE A 68 -18.13 6.17 -1.88
N PHE A 69 -16.99 5.53 -2.11
CA PHE A 69 -16.37 5.52 -3.44
C PHE A 69 -17.23 4.76 -4.46
N THR A 70 -17.98 3.74 -4.05
CA THR A 70 -18.91 3.03 -4.93
C THR A 70 -20.04 3.93 -5.38
N GLU A 71 -20.63 4.72 -4.48
CA GLU A 71 -21.57 5.79 -4.85
C GLU A 71 -20.91 6.79 -5.80
N GLY A 72 -19.68 7.20 -5.50
CA GLY A 72 -18.87 8.07 -6.36
C GLY A 72 -18.70 7.54 -7.78
N THR A 73 -18.47 6.24 -7.96
CA THR A 73 -18.37 5.63 -9.31
C THR A 73 -19.65 5.72 -10.13
N TYR A 74 -20.81 5.97 -9.52
CA TYR A 74 -22.07 6.22 -10.24
C TYR A 74 -22.30 7.71 -10.53
N LYS A 75 -21.85 8.59 -9.64
CA LYS A 75 -22.03 10.05 -9.75
C LYS A 75 -21.05 10.70 -10.71
N VAL A 76 -19.79 10.32 -10.59
CA VAL A 76 -18.67 10.82 -11.41
C VAL A 76 -17.94 9.64 -12.08
N PRO A 77 -18.61 8.89 -12.97
CA PRO A 77 -18.11 7.62 -13.52
C PRO A 77 -16.84 7.75 -14.39
N GLU A 78 -16.53 8.97 -14.84
CA GLU A 78 -15.34 9.28 -15.65
C GLU A 78 -14.17 9.83 -14.81
N ASP A 79 -14.35 10.01 -13.50
CA ASP A 79 -13.27 10.43 -12.62
C ASP A 79 -12.44 9.19 -12.15
N PRO A 80 -11.19 9.02 -12.60
CA PRO A 80 -10.35 7.88 -12.25
C PRO A 80 -10.09 7.76 -10.74
N ARG A 81 -10.21 8.84 -9.99
CA ARG A 81 -9.89 8.87 -8.55
C ARG A 81 -10.83 8.02 -7.73
N MET A 82 -12.10 7.90 -8.14
CA MET A 82 -13.07 7.02 -7.47
C MET A 82 -12.57 5.57 -7.44
N PHE A 83 -12.06 5.11 -8.58
CA PHE A 83 -11.54 3.75 -8.73
C PHE A 83 -10.17 3.61 -8.05
N ARG A 84 -9.29 4.62 -8.15
CA ARG A 84 -8.01 4.64 -7.42
C ARG A 84 -8.20 4.47 -5.91
N HIS A 85 -9.09 5.25 -5.30
CA HIS A 85 -9.29 5.20 -3.86
C HIS A 85 -10.06 3.94 -3.42
N ARG A 86 -11.07 3.50 -4.19
CA ARG A 86 -11.78 2.24 -3.89
C ARG A 86 -10.86 1.03 -4.02
N GLY A 87 -10.05 0.98 -5.08
CA GLY A 87 -9.06 -0.07 -5.30
C GLY A 87 -8.08 -0.19 -4.14
N HIS A 88 -7.60 0.94 -3.61
CA HIS A 88 -6.75 0.94 -2.42
C HIS A 88 -7.48 0.31 -1.22
N ARG A 89 -8.73 0.70 -0.94
CA ARG A 89 -9.49 0.08 0.16
C ARG A 89 -9.79 -1.41 -0.08
N TYR A 90 -9.91 -1.84 -1.32
CA TYR A 90 -10.00 -3.26 -1.65
C TYR A 90 -8.71 -4.02 -1.32
N ILE A 91 -7.51 -3.43 -1.50
CA ILE A 91 -6.26 -4.01 -0.98
C ILE A 91 -6.36 -4.19 0.53
N THR A 92 -6.72 -3.13 1.26
CA THR A 92 -6.85 -3.17 2.73
C THR A 92 -7.78 -4.28 3.19
N LEU A 93 -8.85 -4.59 2.45
CA LEU A 93 -9.80 -5.65 2.81
C LEU A 93 -9.52 -7.01 2.17
N ARG A 94 -8.33 -7.23 1.59
CA ARG A 94 -7.89 -8.49 0.95
C ARG A 94 -8.66 -8.86 -0.33
N TYR A 95 -9.35 -7.90 -0.95
CA TYR A 95 -10.06 -8.10 -2.22
C TYR A 95 -9.16 -7.74 -3.42
N PHE A 96 -8.01 -8.41 -3.54
CA PHE A 96 -6.97 -8.05 -4.52
C PHE A 96 -7.46 -8.05 -5.97
N ASP A 97 -8.23 -9.07 -6.39
CA ASP A 97 -8.83 -9.10 -7.73
C ASP A 97 -9.74 -7.90 -8.03
N ARG A 98 -10.47 -7.41 -7.02
CA ARG A 98 -11.33 -6.22 -7.18
C ARG A 98 -10.49 -4.95 -7.23
N ALA A 99 -9.42 -4.89 -6.44
CA ALA A 99 -8.47 -3.79 -6.47
C ALA A 99 -7.82 -3.66 -7.86
N VAL A 100 -7.33 -4.76 -8.44
CA VAL A 100 -6.75 -4.79 -9.80
C VAL A 100 -7.74 -4.24 -10.83
N ARG A 101 -9.00 -4.71 -10.83
CA ARG A 101 -10.02 -4.23 -11.77
C ARG A 101 -10.31 -2.73 -11.63
N ASP A 102 -10.33 -2.22 -10.40
CA ASP A 102 -10.51 -0.79 -10.16
C ASP A 102 -9.31 0.01 -10.68
N PHE A 103 -8.08 -0.45 -10.45
CA PHE A 103 -6.91 0.25 -10.99
C PHE A 103 -6.79 0.15 -12.50
N GLU A 104 -7.20 -0.95 -13.12
CA GLU A 104 -7.33 -1.06 -14.58
C GLU A 104 -8.34 -0.04 -15.11
N ARG A 105 -9.49 0.11 -14.45
CA ARG A 105 -10.47 1.13 -14.84
C ARG A 105 -9.93 2.56 -14.66
N ALA A 106 -9.22 2.83 -13.57
CA ALA A 106 -8.57 4.13 -13.37
C ALA A 106 -7.52 4.40 -14.46
N GLU A 107 -6.74 3.39 -14.82
CA GLU A 107 -5.73 3.46 -15.89
C GLU A 107 -6.34 3.72 -17.27
N GLU A 108 -7.48 3.09 -17.59
CA GLU A 108 -8.22 3.37 -18.82
C GLU A 108 -8.68 4.83 -18.90
N LEU A 109 -9.26 5.35 -17.82
CA LEU A 109 -9.79 6.71 -17.73
C LEU A 109 -8.67 7.76 -17.83
N MET A 110 -7.52 7.51 -17.19
CA MET A 110 -6.39 8.45 -17.17
C MET A 110 -5.51 8.41 -18.43
N ARG A 111 -5.75 7.50 -19.39
CA ARG A 111 -4.90 7.30 -20.58
C ARG A 111 -4.61 8.58 -21.35
N ASN A 112 -5.60 9.45 -21.48
CA ASN A 112 -5.48 10.72 -22.21
C ASN A 112 -5.46 11.94 -21.28
N MET A 113 -5.31 11.72 -19.98
CA MET A 113 -5.21 12.78 -18.99
C MET A 113 -3.74 13.14 -18.77
N PRO A 114 -3.41 14.43 -18.56
CA PRO A 114 -2.11 14.78 -18.00
C PRO A 114 -1.97 14.11 -16.63
N ASP A 115 -0.73 13.83 -16.23
CA ASP A 115 -0.52 13.42 -14.84
C ASP A 115 -0.75 14.63 -13.92
N VAL A 116 -1.35 14.39 -12.76
CA VAL A 116 -1.75 15.44 -11.82
C VAL A 116 -1.30 15.07 -10.42
N ILE A 117 -0.76 16.04 -9.70
CA ILE A 117 -0.37 15.87 -8.30
C ILE A 117 -1.59 15.45 -7.49
N GLU A 118 -1.44 14.41 -6.68
CA GLU A 118 -2.49 13.97 -5.75
C GLU A 118 -2.16 14.53 -4.36
N PRO A 119 -3.05 15.33 -3.75
CA PRO A 119 -2.81 15.87 -2.42
C PRO A 119 -2.69 14.76 -1.37
N ASP A 120 -1.68 14.88 -0.51
CA ASP A 120 -1.55 14.00 0.65
C ASP A 120 -2.78 14.11 1.55
N GLY A 121 -3.15 13.00 2.17
CA GLY A 121 -4.37 12.98 2.98
C GLY A 121 -4.14 13.32 4.43
N LEU A 122 -2.88 13.22 4.85
CA LEU A 122 -2.32 13.76 6.07
C LEU A 122 -1.09 14.58 5.68
N PRO A 123 -0.79 15.69 6.38
CA PRO A 123 0.36 16.51 6.04
C PRO A 123 1.68 15.81 6.39
N ASN A 124 2.67 15.92 5.50
CA ASN A 124 4.03 15.44 5.72
C ASN A 124 4.95 16.55 6.23
N GLU A 125 6.21 16.22 6.53
CA GLU A 125 7.16 17.16 7.15
C GLU A 125 7.33 18.48 6.38
N LEU A 126 7.24 18.44 5.06
CA LEU A 126 7.37 19.61 4.19
C LEU A 126 6.02 20.15 3.67
N ASN A 127 4.90 19.49 3.98
CA ASN A 127 3.59 19.72 3.39
C ASN A 127 3.61 19.74 1.84
N GLN A 128 4.40 18.86 1.24
CA GLN A 128 4.56 18.76 -0.21
C GLN A 128 4.13 17.38 -0.71
N PRO A 129 3.16 17.31 -1.65
CA PRO A 129 2.77 16.03 -2.24
C PRO A 129 3.94 15.28 -2.87
N VAL A 130 4.10 14.02 -2.48
CA VAL A 130 5.15 13.15 -3.02
C VAL A 130 4.68 12.32 -4.20
N SER A 131 3.38 12.32 -4.50
CA SER A 131 2.79 11.42 -5.50
C SER A 131 1.84 12.12 -6.48
N THR A 132 1.56 11.44 -7.58
CA THR A 132 0.61 11.85 -8.60
C THR A 132 -0.50 10.81 -8.71
N LEU A 133 -1.58 11.17 -9.40
CA LEU A 133 -2.65 10.23 -9.68
C LEU A 133 -2.14 9.00 -10.45
N LYS A 134 -1.33 9.18 -11.51
CA LYS A 134 -0.84 8.03 -12.28
C LYS A 134 0.14 7.19 -11.47
N SER A 135 1.05 7.81 -10.73
CA SER A 135 2.00 7.06 -9.90
C SER A 135 1.28 6.27 -8.81
N ASN A 136 0.26 6.84 -8.18
CA ASN A 136 -0.57 6.11 -7.20
C ASN A 136 -1.36 4.96 -7.83
N VAL A 137 -1.99 5.15 -8.99
CA VAL A 137 -2.73 4.07 -9.65
C VAL A 137 -1.80 2.90 -9.98
N TRP A 138 -0.64 3.17 -10.59
CA TRP A 138 0.29 2.11 -10.98
C TRP A 138 1.01 1.48 -9.79
N TYR A 139 1.39 2.26 -8.77
CA TYR A 139 1.97 1.73 -7.54
C TYR A 139 1.04 0.71 -6.87
N HIS A 140 -0.22 1.09 -6.65
CA HIS A 140 -1.17 0.22 -5.97
C HIS A 140 -1.65 -0.94 -6.86
N LYS A 141 -1.71 -0.77 -8.18
CA LYS A 141 -1.96 -1.88 -9.11
C LYS A 141 -0.86 -2.93 -9.05
N GLY A 142 0.40 -2.49 -9.10
CA GLY A 142 1.55 -3.38 -8.95
C GLY A 142 1.52 -4.11 -7.61
N LEU A 143 1.16 -3.39 -6.54
CA LEU A 143 1.06 -3.96 -5.19
C LEU A 143 -0.06 -5.00 -5.11
N ALA A 144 -1.23 -4.72 -5.69
CA ALA A 144 -2.34 -5.67 -5.72
C ALA A 144 -1.96 -6.97 -6.45
N HIS A 145 -1.27 -6.88 -7.60
CA HIS A 145 -0.73 -8.05 -8.28
C HIS A 145 0.30 -8.80 -7.44
N TYR A 146 1.23 -8.08 -6.81
CA TYR A 146 2.24 -8.67 -5.95
C TYR A 146 1.62 -9.45 -4.78
N LEU A 147 0.64 -8.85 -4.10
CA LEU A 147 -0.09 -9.47 -2.99
C LEU A 147 -0.88 -10.71 -3.43
N ASN A 148 -1.40 -10.71 -4.66
CA ASN A 148 -2.07 -11.88 -5.26
C ASN A 148 -1.12 -13.01 -5.67
N GLY A 149 0.20 -12.75 -5.68
CA GLY A 149 1.22 -13.69 -6.20
C GLY A 149 1.44 -13.59 -7.72
N ASP A 150 0.81 -12.63 -8.39
CA ASP A 150 0.94 -12.39 -9.83
C ASP A 150 2.20 -11.58 -10.17
N TYR A 151 3.37 -12.11 -9.80
CA TYR A 151 4.63 -11.36 -9.83
C TYR A 151 4.97 -10.79 -11.23
N GLN A 152 4.68 -11.52 -12.32
CA GLN A 152 4.92 -10.99 -13.67
C GLN A 152 4.07 -9.76 -13.99
N GLN A 153 2.82 -9.73 -13.54
CA GLN A 153 1.94 -8.56 -13.75
C GLN A 153 2.37 -7.38 -12.87
N ALA A 154 2.86 -7.64 -11.66
CA ALA A 154 3.47 -6.63 -10.80
C ALA A 154 4.72 -6.03 -11.46
N ILE A 155 5.64 -6.87 -11.96
CA ILE A 155 6.84 -6.47 -12.71
C ILE A 155 6.48 -5.55 -13.88
N ASN A 156 5.57 -5.99 -14.74
CA ASN A 156 5.15 -5.22 -15.91
C ASN A 156 4.56 -3.84 -15.51
N THR A 157 3.81 -3.79 -14.41
CA THR A 157 3.18 -2.54 -13.94
C THR A 157 4.21 -1.57 -13.37
N TYR A 158 5.13 -2.06 -12.54
CA TYR A 158 6.16 -1.20 -11.95
C TYR A 158 7.19 -0.73 -12.97
N GLU A 159 7.63 -1.61 -13.88
CA GLU A 159 8.52 -1.24 -14.98
C GLU A 159 7.90 -0.14 -15.84
N LYS A 160 6.61 -0.26 -16.16
CA LYS A 160 5.87 0.79 -16.86
C LYS A 160 5.91 2.12 -16.09
N SER A 161 5.68 2.08 -14.77
CA SER A 161 5.71 3.29 -13.93
C SER A 161 7.07 3.97 -13.91
N LEU A 162 8.15 3.19 -13.80
CA LEU A 162 9.52 3.70 -13.79
C LEU A 162 9.96 4.26 -15.15
N ASN A 163 9.38 3.77 -16.25
CA ASN A 163 9.74 4.18 -17.60
C ASN A 163 8.90 5.34 -18.15
N GLU A 164 7.63 5.43 -17.75
CA GLU A 164 6.67 6.39 -18.34
C GLU A 164 6.37 7.61 -17.46
N LEU A 165 6.69 7.58 -16.16
CA LEU A 165 6.47 8.71 -15.25
C LEU A 165 7.78 9.35 -14.80
N ASP A 166 7.72 10.66 -14.58
CA ASP A 166 8.74 11.41 -13.85
C ASP A 166 8.40 11.34 -12.36
N LEU A 167 8.97 10.35 -11.66
CA LEU A 167 8.69 10.09 -10.26
C LEU A 167 9.54 10.99 -9.37
N THR A 168 8.96 11.42 -8.24
CA THR A 168 9.75 11.93 -7.11
C THR A 168 10.66 10.83 -6.55
N ASP A 169 11.74 11.21 -5.87
CA ASP A 169 12.63 10.25 -5.21
C ASP A 169 11.86 9.33 -4.24
N ASP A 170 10.92 9.89 -3.46
CA ASP A 170 10.01 9.14 -2.59
C ASP A 170 9.24 8.04 -3.34
N MET A 171 8.56 8.39 -4.44
CA MET A 171 7.78 7.41 -5.20
C MET A 171 8.65 6.46 -6.00
N GLN A 172 9.81 6.91 -6.48
CA GLN A 172 10.78 6.07 -7.17
C GLN A 172 11.30 4.97 -6.25
N VAL A 173 11.73 5.33 -5.03
CA VAL A 173 12.26 4.37 -4.05
C VAL A 173 11.18 3.37 -3.60
N ALA A 174 9.96 3.85 -3.31
CA ALA A 174 8.85 2.98 -2.95
C ALA A 174 8.49 2.00 -4.10
N THR A 175 8.49 2.48 -5.34
CA THR A 175 8.23 1.66 -6.54
C THR A 175 9.34 0.64 -6.78
N LEU A 176 10.61 1.05 -6.68
CA LEU A 176 11.76 0.17 -6.85
C LEU A 176 11.82 -0.95 -5.82
N TYR A 177 11.44 -0.68 -4.57
CA TYR A 177 11.37 -1.70 -3.52
C TYR A 177 10.41 -2.86 -3.90
N TRP A 178 9.18 -2.53 -4.31
CA TRP A 178 8.20 -3.54 -4.68
C TRP A 178 8.54 -4.19 -6.02
N TYR A 179 9.10 -3.43 -6.97
CA TYR A 179 9.60 -3.96 -8.24
C TYR A 179 10.73 -4.98 -8.04
N TYR A 180 11.74 -4.64 -7.23
CA TYR A 180 12.82 -5.54 -6.85
C TYR A 180 12.26 -6.82 -6.21
N SER A 181 11.33 -6.66 -5.27
CA SER A 181 10.69 -7.78 -4.58
C SER A 181 9.94 -8.67 -5.57
N ALA A 182 9.18 -8.09 -6.52
CA ALA A 182 8.47 -8.85 -7.54
C ALA A 182 9.44 -9.59 -8.48
N LEU A 183 10.53 -8.95 -8.92
CA LEU A 183 11.57 -9.56 -9.76
C LEU A 183 12.20 -10.77 -9.07
N LYS A 184 12.67 -10.61 -7.83
CA LYS A 184 13.27 -11.70 -7.05
C LYS A 184 12.30 -12.85 -6.83
N ARG A 185 11.05 -12.55 -6.45
CA ARG A 185 10.01 -13.57 -6.24
C ARG A 185 9.58 -14.24 -7.55
N GLY A 186 9.67 -13.54 -8.67
CA GLY A 186 9.48 -14.07 -10.02
C GLY A 186 10.71 -14.75 -10.63
N GLY A 187 11.83 -14.89 -9.90
CA GLY A 187 13.05 -15.56 -10.35
C GLY A 187 13.95 -14.74 -11.30
N GLN A 188 13.73 -13.43 -11.41
CA GLN A 188 14.46 -12.51 -12.30
C GLN A 188 15.60 -11.80 -11.54
N ASP A 189 16.51 -12.58 -10.96
CA ASP A 189 17.54 -12.13 -10.02
C ASP A 189 18.51 -11.08 -10.57
N GLU A 190 18.97 -11.24 -11.81
CA GLU A 190 19.90 -10.32 -12.46
C GLU A 190 19.24 -8.94 -12.68
N GLN A 191 18.01 -8.94 -13.19
CA GLN A 191 17.23 -7.73 -13.40
C GLN A 191 16.91 -7.04 -12.07
N ALA A 192 16.65 -7.80 -11.01
CA ALA A 192 16.44 -7.24 -9.67
C ALA A 192 17.68 -6.47 -9.20
N GLY A 193 18.88 -7.03 -9.37
CA GLY A 193 20.13 -6.36 -9.04
C GLY A 193 20.31 -5.04 -9.79
N HIS A 194 20.05 -5.03 -11.09
CA HIS A 194 20.12 -3.83 -11.93
C HIS A 194 19.10 -2.76 -11.53
N ALA A 195 17.87 -3.15 -11.17
CA ALA A 195 16.82 -2.21 -10.82
C ALA A 195 17.21 -1.26 -9.67
N ILE A 196 18.00 -1.74 -8.70
CA ILE A 196 18.40 -0.97 -7.51
C ILE A 196 19.86 -0.50 -7.54
N GLU A 197 20.59 -0.73 -8.64
CA GLU A 197 22.04 -0.49 -8.69
C GLU A 197 22.40 0.98 -8.44
N ASN A 198 21.59 1.90 -8.96
CA ASN A 198 21.81 3.34 -8.91
C ASN A 198 21.14 4.04 -7.71
N VAL A 199 20.41 3.29 -6.86
CA VAL A 199 19.82 3.84 -5.63
C VAL A 199 20.92 4.07 -4.60
N THR A 200 21.01 5.27 -4.04
CA THR A 200 22.05 5.64 -3.05
C THR A 200 21.42 6.05 -1.72
N ALA A 201 22.18 5.95 -0.63
CA ALA A 201 21.68 6.25 0.72
C ALA A 201 21.47 7.75 1.00
N ASP A 202 21.90 8.63 0.08
CA ASP A 202 21.83 10.09 0.18
C ASP A 202 20.74 10.71 -0.72
N MET A 203 19.81 9.91 -1.22
CA MET A 203 18.60 10.41 -1.89
C MET A 203 17.78 11.29 -0.94
N ASP A 204 17.15 12.34 -1.48
CA ASP A 204 16.43 13.34 -0.70
C ASP A 204 14.95 12.92 -0.59
N LEU A 205 14.58 12.35 0.56
CA LEU A 205 13.26 11.78 0.82
C LEU A 205 12.50 12.58 1.87
N ILE A 206 11.17 12.61 1.73
CA ILE A 206 10.26 13.28 2.68
C ILE A 206 9.58 12.26 3.61
N GLU A 207 9.19 11.08 3.12
CA GLU A 207 8.43 10.09 3.92
C GLU A 207 8.97 8.65 3.80
N ASN A 208 9.48 8.26 2.63
CA ASN A 208 9.67 6.86 2.25
C ASN A 208 11.03 6.25 2.65
N ASP A 209 11.64 6.73 3.73
CA ASP A 209 12.96 6.28 4.23
C ASP A 209 13.02 4.77 4.48
N VAL A 210 11.92 4.17 4.93
CA VAL A 210 11.85 2.71 5.18
C VAL A 210 12.17 1.92 3.91
N TYR A 211 11.66 2.32 2.76
CA TYR A 211 11.93 1.64 1.50
C TYR A 211 13.39 1.83 1.06
N LEU A 212 13.96 3.02 1.30
CA LEU A 212 15.38 3.27 1.02
C LEU A 212 16.27 2.37 1.87
N ASN A 213 15.98 2.30 3.17
CA ASN A 213 16.71 1.47 4.13
C ASN A 213 16.63 -0.01 3.75
N LEU A 214 15.46 -0.49 3.32
CA LEU A 214 15.28 -1.86 2.81
C LEU A 214 16.13 -2.10 1.56
N ILE A 215 16.17 -1.17 0.61
CA ILE A 215 17.05 -1.29 -0.55
C ILE A 215 18.52 -1.32 -0.11
N MET A 216 18.94 -0.52 0.88
CA MET A 216 20.29 -0.58 1.43
C MET A 216 20.62 -1.93 2.08
N VAL A 217 19.65 -2.57 2.75
CA VAL A 217 19.77 -3.96 3.23
C VAL A 217 19.94 -4.93 2.06
N PHE A 218 19.13 -4.79 0.99
CA PHE A 218 19.19 -5.67 -0.18
C PHE A 218 20.52 -5.55 -0.93
N LYS A 219 21.13 -4.36 -0.90
CA LYS A 219 22.49 -4.10 -1.43
C LYS A 219 23.62 -4.55 -0.49
N GLY A 220 23.29 -5.06 0.70
CA GLY A 220 24.26 -5.49 1.71
C GLY A 220 25.02 -4.34 2.38
N LEU A 221 24.47 -3.12 2.31
CA LEU A 221 25.08 -1.94 2.91
C LEU A 221 24.61 -1.72 4.34
N PHE A 222 23.35 -2.04 4.64
CA PHE A 222 22.76 -1.94 5.98
C PHE A 222 22.53 -3.32 6.59
N ASP A 223 22.63 -3.36 7.93
CA ASP A 223 22.41 -4.58 8.71
C ASP A 223 20.92 -4.74 9.03
N PRO A 224 20.24 -5.80 8.53
CA PRO A 224 18.82 -6.01 8.75
C PRO A 224 18.45 -6.14 10.23
N GLU A 225 19.26 -6.83 11.04
CA GLU A 225 18.88 -7.09 12.45
C GLU A 225 18.94 -5.79 13.25
N ARG A 226 19.95 -4.96 13.00
CA ARG A 226 20.04 -3.62 13.61
C ARG A 226 18.87 -2.72 13.21
N MET A 227 18.41 -2.82 11.96
CA MET A 227 17.26 -2.04 11.50
C MET A 227 15.98 -2.43 12.24
N MET A 228 15.77 -3.73 12.51
CA MET A 228 14.63 -4.19 13.30
C MET A 228 14.70 -3.69 14.75
N GLU A 229 15.86 -3.77 15.40
CA GLU A 229 16.03 -3.33 16.80
C GLU A 229 15.73 -1.84 17.02
N VAL A 230 16.08 -0.98 16.05
CA VAL A 230 15.86 0.47 16.16
C VAL A 230 14.38 0.84 15.93
N SER A 231 13.62 -0.03 15.27
CA SER A 231 12.26 0.24 14.82
C SER A 231 11.17 0.00 15.86
N ASP A 232 11.50 -0.59 17.02
CA ASP A 232 10.57 -0.99 18.10
C ASP A 232 9.64 0.12 18.67
N ASP A 233 9.76 1.39 18.23
CA ASP A 233 9.03 2.55 18.77
C ASP A 233 8.03 3.24 17.79
N SER A 234 7.65 2.67 16.62
CA SER A 234 6.63 3.32 15.74
C SER A 234 5.84 2.42 14.77
N LEU A 235 4.68 2.93 14.32
CA LEU A 235 3.73 2.35 13.32
C LEU A 235 4.36 1.88 12.00
N GLN A 236 5.61 2.26 11.69
CA GLN A 236 6.31 1.90 10.45
C GLN A 236 6.89 0.46 10.45
N ASN A 237 6.69 -0.28 11.54
CA ASN A 237 7.25 -1.61 11.73
C ASN A 237 6.84 -2.65 10.69
N ALA A 238 5.56 -2.72 10.32
CA ALA A 238 5.07 -3.81 9.49
C ALA A 238 5.76 -3.86 8.10
N THR A 239 5.99 -2.71 7.46
CA THR A 239 6.64 -2.64 6.13
C THR A 239 8.13 -2.98 6.23
N LEU A 240 8.84 -2.42 7.21
CA LEU A 240 10.26 -2.72 7.43
C LEU A 240 10.45 -4.22 7.73
N TRP A 241 9.68 -4.74 8.66
CA TRP A 241 9.78 -6.14 9.09
C TRP A 241 9.39 -7.08 7.97
N TYR A 242 8.34 -6.75 7.20
CA TYR A 242 8.00 -7.54 6.02
C TYR A 242 9.14 -7.57 5.01
N GLY A 243 9.75 -6.42 4.71
CA GLY A 243 10.88 -6.34 3.77
C GLY A 243 12.10 -7.13 4.24
N ILE A 244 12.41 -7.12 5.53
CA ILE A 244 13.50 -7.91 6.10
C ILE A 244 13.15 -9.41 6.08
N GLY A 245 11.94 -9.79 6.44
CA GLY A 245 11.44 -11.16 6.29
C GLY A 245 11.53 -11.64 4.84
N ASN A 246 11.10 -10.81 3.88
CA ASN A 246 11.21 -11.11 2.46
C ASN A 246 12.68 -11.23 2.02
N TRP A 247 13.59 -10.42 2.55
CA TRP A 247 15.03 -10.58 2.30
C TRP A 247 15.57 -11.91 2.84
N HIS A 248 15.19 -12.35 4.04
CA HIS A 248 15.54 -13.67 4.55
C HIS A 248 15.01 -14.77 3.61
N TYR A 249 13.75 -14.68 3.21
CA TYR A 249 13.10 -15.63 2.31
C TYR A 249 13.85 -15.75 0.97
N MET A 250 14.10 -14.62 0.30
CA MET A 250 14.80 -14.56 -1.00
C MET A 250 16.25 -15.03 -0.94
N ASN A 251 16.83 -15.18 0.26
CA ASN A 251 18.18 -15.69 0.49
C ASN A 251 18.19 -17.10 1.10
N GLY A 252 17.08 -17.84 1.02
CA GLY A 252 16.97 -19.23 1.46
C GLY A 252 16.93 -19.42 2.98
N ARG A 253 16.60 -18.37 3.74
CA ARG A 253 16.42 -18.41 5.20
C ARG A 253 14.92 -18.37 5.54
N GLU A 254 14.17 -19.33 5.02
CA GLU A 254 12.70 -19.36 5.07
C GLU A 254 12.16 -19.40 6.50
N GLU A 255 12.73 -20.22 7.39
CA GLU A 255 12.31 -20.31 8.81
C GLU A 255 12.38 -18.93 9.49
N ARG A 256 13.46 -18.20 9.28
CA ARG A 256 13.62 -16.83 9.83
C ARG A 256 12.62 -15.85 9.22
N ALA A 257 12.30 -15.97 7.94
CA ALA A 257 11.29 -15.14 7.30
C ALA A 257 9.90 -15.38 7.91
N ILE A 258 9.53 -16.65 8.10
CA ILE A 258 8.28 -17.07 8.72
C ILE A 258 8.19 -16.56 10.16
N ASP A 259 9.27 -16.65 10.95
CA ASP A 259 9.32 -16.12 12.31
C ASP A 259 9.04 -14.60 12.35
N ILE A 260 9.61 -13.84 11.42
CA ILE A 260 9.40 -12.39 11.33
C ILE A 260 7.95 -12.10 10.93
N TRP A 261 7.42 -12.79 9.92
CA TRP A 261 6.04 -12.60 9.49
C TRP A 261 5.03 -12.96 10.58
N ASN A 262 5.25 -14.03 11.35
CA ASN A 262 4.43 -14.36 12.51
C ASN A 262 4.43 -13.24 13.57
N GLN A 263 5.57 -12.57 13.79
CA GLN A 263 5.60 -11.42 14.71
C GLN A 263 4.77 -10.26 14.18
N ILE A 264 4.84 -9.95 12.88
CA ILE A 264 3.98 -8.93 12.26
C ILE A 264 2.49 -9.29 12.46
N LEU A 265 2.12 -10.55 12.19
CA LEU A 265 0.75 -11.03 12.32
C LEU A 265 0.24 -11.04 13.77
N SER A 266 1.13 -10.98 14.76
CA SER A 266 0.77 -10.85 16.18
C SER A 266 0.42 -9.42 16.62
N THR A 267 0.62 -8.43 15.74
CA THR A 267 0.26 -7.02 15.99
C THR A 267 -1.17 -6.71 15.54
N ASP A 268 -1.70 -5.57 15.97
CA ASP A 268 -3.02 -5.08 15.56
C ASP A 268 -2.99 -4.23 14.26
N GLU A 269 -1.81 -4.09 13.63
CA GLU A 269 -1.55 -3.21 12.46
C GLU A 269 -2.00 -3.84 11.12
N TRP A 270 -3.14 -4.53 11.14
CA TRP A 270 -3.57 -5.38 10.03
C TRP A 270 -3.85 -4.61 8.73
N ALA A 271 -4.07 -3.29 8.81
CA ALA A 271 -4.31 -2.45 7.64
C ALA A 271 -3.02 -2.04 6.90
N ALA A 272 -1.84 -2.20 7.51
CA ALA A 272 -0.57 -1.82 6.91
C ALA A 272 -0.17 -2.78 5.78
N PHE A 273 0.43 -2.25 4.69
CA PHE A 273 0.83 -3.08 3.55
C PHE A 273 1.80 -4.19 3.90
N GLY A 274 2.76 -3.94 4.81
CA GLY A 274 3.66 -4.99 5.29
C GLY A 274 2.95 -6.14 6.01
N TYR A 275 1.90 -5.83 6.78
CA TYR A 275 1.06 -6.86 7.41
C TYR A 275 0.31 -7.67 6.35
N ILE A 276 -0.35 -6.98 5.41
CA ILE A 276 -1.11 -7.62 4.33
C ILE A 276 -0.19 -8.54 3.50
N ALA A 277 1.03 -8.09 3.24
CA ALA A 277 2.01 -8.86 2.49
C ALA A 277 2.51 -10.07 3.29
N ALA A 278 2.82 -9.93 4.58
CA ALA A 278 3.17 -11.05 5.46
C ALA A 278 2.04 -12.10 5.51
N GLU A 279 0.80 -11.64 5.66
CA GLU A 279 -0.40 -12.49 5.65
C GLU A 279 -0.54 -13.26 4.33
N ALA A 280 -0.33 -12.58 3.19
CA ALA A 280 -0.39 -13.20 1.88
C ALA A 280 0.70 -14.27 1.68
N GLU A 281 1.91 -14.07 2.23
CA GLU A 281 2.95 -15.09 2.21
C GLU A 281 2.57 -16.31 3.06
N MET A 282 2.09 -16.09 4.28
CA MET A 282 1.70 -17.18 5.18
C MET A 282 0.52 -18.00 4.62
N ALA A 283 -0.42 -17.34 3.92
CA ALA A 283 -1.52 -18.01 3.26
C ALA A 283 -1.05 -18.89 2.09
N ARG A 284 -0.07 -18.42 1.29
CA ARG A 284 0.53 -19.20 0.21
C ARG A 284 1.30 -20.41 0.73
N ASP A 285 2.12 -20.25 1.76
CA ASP A 285 2.92 -21.34 2.33
C ASP A 285 2.06 -22.45 2.97
N SER A 286 0.93 -22.06 3.59
CA SER A 286 -0.03 -23.01 4.13
C SER A 286 -0.69 -23.86 3.04
N SER A 287 -0.89 -23.29 1.84
CA SER A 287 -1.49 -24.01 0.71
C SER A 287 -0.54 -25.04 0.11
N THR A 288 0.75 -24.72 -0.02
CA THR A 288 1.78 -25.62 -0.55
C THR A 288 2.10 -26.78 0.39
N SER A 289 1.91 -26.61 1.70
CA SER A 289 2.08 -27.66 2.70
C SER A 289 0.90 -28.65 2.79
N SER A 290 -0.22 -28.36 2.10
CA SER A 290 -1.46 -29.13 2.14
C SER A 290 -1.74 -29.98 0.88
N GLU A 291 -0.86 -29.91 -0.12
CA GLU A 291 -0.86 -30.75 -1.34
C GLU A 291 0.18 -31.90 -1.25
#